data_AF-A0A935A3P7-F1
#
_entry.id   AF-A0A935A3P7-F1
#
_cell.length_a   1.000
_cell.length_b   1.000
_cell.length_c   1.000
_cell.angle_alpha   90.00
_cell.angle_beta   90.00
_cell.angle_gamma   90.00
#
_symmetry.space_group_name_H-M   'P 1'
#
loop_
_entity.id
_entity.type
_entity.pdbx_description
1 polymer ?
#
loop_
_entity_poly.entity_id
_entity_poly.type
_entity_poly.pdbx_seq_one_letter_code
_entity_poly.pdbx_strand_id
1 'polypeptide(L)'
;MHHRVDQAAELVFVCDAATWIWKIIEHYFPYAVQIVDWYHACQRLHAVSETRRTGTRALARAHQSRPVGRRGSESHPNTSRDVQQASLF
;
A
#
# COMPACT_ATOMS: atom_id res chain seq x y z
N MET A 1 -33.44 -29.35 20.66
CA MET A 1 -34.14 -28.10 20.27
C MET A 1 -33.97 -27.93 18.76
N HIS A 2 -35.05 -27.86 17.99
CA HIS A 2 -34.98 -27.39 16.61
C HIS A 2 -35.18 -25.87 16.64
N HIS A 3 -34.13 -25.12 16.35
CA HIS A 3 -34.27 -23.68 16.13
C HIS A 3 -34.83 -23.50 14.72
N ARG A 4 -36.05 -22.96 14.60
CA ARG A 4 -36.69 -22.66 13.30
C ARG A 4 -36.12 -21.36 12.74
N VAL A 5 -34.82 -21.39 12.45
CA VAL A 5 -34.05 -20.22 12.00
C VAL A 5 -34.56 -19.73 10.64
N ASP A 6 -35.06 -20.66 9.82
CA ASP A 6 -35.75 -20.42 8.54
C ASP A 6 -37.06 -19.63 8.67
N GLN A 7 -37.61 -19.51 9.89
CA GLN A 7 -38.87 -18.82 10.16
C GLN A 7 -38.66 -17.49 10.87
N ALA A 8 -37.41 -17.10 11.13
CA ALA A 8 -37.11 -15.79 11.67
C ALA A 8 -37.48 -14.72 10.65
N ALA A 9 -38.14 -13.65 11.10
CA ALA A 9 -38.46 -12.51 10.23
C ALA A 9 -37.20 -11.85 9.67
N GLU A 10 -36.09 -11.94 10.40
CA GLU A 10 -34.78 -11.45 10.00
C GLU A 10 -33.71 -12.42 10.49
N LEU A 11 -32.76 -12.73 9.60
CA LEU A 11 -31.62 -13.58 9.91
C LEU A 11 -30.36 -12.74 9.84
N VAL A 12 -29.61 -12.70 10.94
CA VAL A 12 -28.38 -11.93 11.07
C VAL A 12 -27.23 -12.86 11.44
N PHE A 13 -26.14 -12.83 10.67
CA PHE A 13 -24.90 -13.52 10.96
C PHE A 13 -23.85 -12.51 11.42
N VAL A 14 -23.29 -12.72 12.62
CA VAL A 14 -22.15 -11.97 13.14
C VAL A 14 -20.92 -12.89 13.08
N CYS A 15 -19.93 -12.58 12.23
CA CYS A 15 -18.81 -13.47 11.93
C CYS A 15 -17.48 -12.70 11.70
N ASP A 16 -16.36 -13.44 11.64
CA ASP A 16 -14.98 -12.92 11.52
C ASP A 16 -14.59 -12.34 10.14
N ALA A 17 -15.53 -12.34 9.21
CA ALA A 17 -15.33 -11.99 7.80
C ALA A 17 -14.43 -12.94 6.98
N ALA A 18 -14.33 -14.22 7.34
CA ALA A 18 -13.65 -15.21 6.51
C ALA A 18 -14.45 -15.54 5.24
N THR A 19 -13.82 -15.43 4.05
CA THR A 19 -14.49 -15.56 2.75
C THR A 19 -15.34 -16.83 2.59
N TRP A 20 -14.92 -17.95 3.17
CA TRP A 20 -15.65 -19.20 3.07
C TRP A 20 -16.98 -19.18 3.84
N ILE A 21 -17.06 -18.44 4.96
CA ILE A 21 -18.30 -18.26 5.73
C ILE A 21 -19.32 -17.48 4.92
N TRP A 22 -18.88 -16.39 4.27
CA TRP A 22 -19.74 -15.53 3.46
C TRP A 22 -20.34 -16.28 2.29
N LYS A 23 -19.53 -17.10 1.62
CA LYS A 23 -20.01 -17.97 0.53
C LYS A 23 -21.10 -18.95 0.98
N ILE A 24 -20.99 -19.48 2.20
CA ILE A 24 -22.02 -20.37 2.76
C ILE A 24 -23.29 -19.57 3.05
N ILE A 25 -23.17 -18.41 3.70
CA ILE A 25 -24.33 -17.57 4.03
C ILE A 25 -25.03 -17.11 2.74
N GLU A 26 -24.29 -16.63 1.76
CA GLU A 26 -24.83 -16.22 0.45
C GLU A 26 -25.56 -17.37 -0.27
N HIS A 27 -25.05 -18.60 -0.14
CA HIS A 27 -25.64 -19.76 -0.80
C HIS A 27 -26.94 -20.24 -0.13
N TYR A 28 -26.94 -20.36 1.20
CA TYR A 28 -28.07 -20.95 1.94
C TYR A 28 -29.07 -19.92 2.47
N PHE A 29 -28.61 -18.69 2.71
CA PHE A 29 -29.37 -17.61 3.33
C PHE A 29 -29.14 -16.28 2.58
N PRO A 30 -29.53 -16.18 1.30
CA PRO A 30 -29.21 -15.02 0.46
C PRO A 30 -29.79 -13.70 0.95
N TYR A 31 -30.81 -13.74 1.82
CA TYR A 31 -31.45 -12.56 2.40
C TYR A 31 -30.95 -12.23 3.81
N ALA A 32 -29.99 -12.98 4.34
CA ALA A 32 -29.47 -12.74 5.67
C ALA A 32 -28.54 -11.51 5.70
N VAL A 33 -28.67 -10.73 6.77
CA VAL A 33 -27.76 -9.62 7.05
C VAL A 33 -26.44 -10.20 7.56
N GLN A 34 -25.33 -9.77 6.98
CA GLN A 34 -23.99 -10.22 7.33
C GLN A 34 -23.21 -9.09 7.98
N ILE A 35 -22.80 -9.28 9.24
CA ILE A 35 -22.10 -8.28 10.06
C ILE A 35 -20.74 -8.86 10.48
N VAL A 36 -19.69 -8.05 10.34
CA VAL A 36 -18.37 -8.40 10.88
C VAL A 36 -18.39 -8.20 12.39
N ASP A 37 -17.90 -9.17 13.16
CA ASP A 37 -17.80 -8.98 14.60
C ASP A 37 -16.82 -7.86 14.97
N TRP A 38 -17.08 -7.24 16.13
CA TRP A 38 -16.35 -6.08 16.60
C TRP A 38 -14.84 -6.33 16.73
N TYR A 39 -14.45 -7.50 17.25
CA TYR A 39 -13.05 -7.82 17.48
C TYR A 39 -12.26 -7.86 16.16
N HIS A 40 -12.78 -8.59 15.17
CA HIS A 40 -12.14 -8.68 13.86
C HIS A 40 -12.24 -7.37 13.06
N ALA A 41 -13.28 -6.56 13.28
CA ALA A 41 -13.36 -5.22 12.71
C ALA A 41 -12.23 -4.32 13.25
N CYS A 42 -12.01 -4.30 14.57
CA CYS A 42 -10.92 -3.53 15.19
C CYS A 42 -9.54 -3.98 14.70
N GLN A 43 -9.31 -5.30 14.59
CA GLN A 43 -8.05 -5.83 14.06
C GLN A 43 -7.77 -5.35 12.63
N ARG A 44 -8.78 -5.37 11.74
CA ARG A 44 -8.65 -4.88 10.37
C ARG A 44 -8.36 -3.38 10.31
N LEU A 45 -9.03 -2.58 11.13
CA LEU A 45 -8.78 -1.14 11.21
C LEU A 45 -7.33 -0.83 11.65
N HIS A 46 -6.82 -1.57 12.62
CA HIS A 46 -5.44 -1.44 13.06
C HIS A 46 -4.44 -1.83 11.97
N ALA A 47 -4.67 -2.94 11.26
CA ALA A 47 -3.81 -3.35 10.16
C ALA A 47 -3.75 -2.29 9.04
N VAL A 48 -4.90 -1.72 8.66
CA VAL A 48 -4.98 -0.69 7.62
C VAL A 48 -4.25 0.59 8.02
N SER A 49 -4.39 1.03 9.28
CA SER A 49 -3.71 2.24 9.76
C SER A 49 -2.18 2.07 9.74
N GLU A 50 -1.68 0.89 10.13
CA GLU A 50 -0.27 0.55 10.11
C GLU A 50 0.30 0.47 8.69
N THR A 51 -0.43 -0.13 7.74
CA THR A 51 -0.05 -0.14 6.32
C THR A 51 0.05 1.28 5.77
N ARG A 52 -0.91 2.16 6.06
CA ARG A 52 -0.87 3.56 5.62
C ARG A 52 0.32 4.31 6.24
N ARG A 53 0.57 4.10 7.53
CA ARG A 53 1.66 4.74 8.26
C ARG A 53 3.03 4.35 7.72
N THR A 54 3.23 3.06 7.44
CA THR A 54 4.49 2.53 6.91
C THR A 54 4.71 2.92 5.45
N GLY A 55 3.66 2.87 4.61
CA GLY A 55 3.73 3.34 3.22
C GLY A 55 4.09 4.82 3.08
N THR A 56 3.57 5.68 3.96
CA THR A 56 3.90 7.12 3.98
C THR A 56 5.36 7.38 4.38
N ARG A 57 5.89 6.63 5.36
CA ARG A 57 7.31 6.74 5.78
C ARG A 57 8.29 6.28 4.70
N ALA A 58 7.95 5.24 3.94
CA ALA A 58 8.80 4.76 2.84
C ALA A 58 8.98 5.84 1.75
N LEU A 59 7.89 6.52 1.36
CA LEU A 59 7.92 7.62 0.39
C LEU A 59 8.67 8.85 0.93
N ALA A 60 8.47 9.20 2.21
CA ALA A 60 9.17 10.32 2.83
C ALA A 60 10.70 10.12 2.88
N ARG A 61 11.16 8.89 3.12
CA ARG A 61 12.59 8.54 3.14
C ARG A 61 13.22 8.55 1.74
N ALA A 62 12.47 8.11 0.73
CA ALA A 62 12.91 8.14 -0.67
C ALA A 62 13.12 9.57 -1.18
N HIS A 63 12.29 10.53 -0.76
CA HIS A 63 12.44 11.94 -1.13
C HIS A 63 13.71 12.60 -0.54
N GLN A 64 14.13 12.19 0.66
CA GLN A 64 15.33 12.75 1.33
C GLN A 64 16.65 12.18 0.79
N SER A 65 16.61 11.07 0.06
CA SER A 65 17.81 10.36 -0.39
C SER A 65 18.20 10.67 -1.84
N ARG A 66 17.53 11.63 -2.52
CA ARG A 66 17.90 12.05 -3.88
C ARG A 66 19.20 12.86 -3.80
N PRO A 67 20.32 12.39 -4.36
CA PRO A 67 21.54 13.19 -4.36
C PRO A 67 21.26 14.46 -5.16
N VAL A 68 21.48 15.62 -4.54
CA VAL A 68 21.55 16.89 -5.25
C VAL A 68 22.70 16.75 -6.25
N GLY A 69 22.35 16.62 -7.53
CA GLY A 69 23.34 16.60 -8.61
C GLY A 69 24.15 17.88 -8.51
N ARG A 70 25.47 17.77 -8.29
CA ARG A 70 26.39 18.89 -8.43
C ARG A 70 26.22 19.41 -9.86
N ARG A 71 25.68 20.62 -9.97
CA ARG A 71 25.58 21.37 -11.22
C ARG A 71 27.01 21.56 -11.72
N GLY A 72 27.38 20.83 -12.78
CA GLY A 72 28.67 20.97 -13.43
C GLY A 72 28.83 22.40 -13.88
N SER A 73 29.92 23.05 -13.45
CA SER A 73 30.37 24.31 -14.02
C SER A 73 30.84 24.02 -15.45
N GLU A 74 30.05 24.42 -16.43
CA GLU A 74 30.47 24.49 -17.83
C GLU A 74 31.60 25.52 -17.94
N SER A 75 32.83 25.02 -18.11
CA SER A 75 33.96 25.84 -18.53
C SER A 75 33.90 26.02 -20.05
N HIS A 76 33.68 27.26 -20.50
CA HIS A 76 33.86 27.66 -21.90
C HIS A 76 35.27 27.34 -22.41
N PRO A 77 35.44 26.97 -23.70
CA PRO A 77 36.75 26.70 -24.28
C PRO A 77 37.48 28.03 -24.55
N ASN A 78 38.59 28.26 -23.85
CA ASN A 78 39.50 29.34 -24.21
C ASN A 78 40.40 28.86 -25.37
N THR A 79 40.14 29.41 -26.55
CA THR A 79 41.01 29.26 -27.71
C THR A 79 42.19 30.21 -27.55
N SER A 80 43.38 29.72 -27.92
CA SER A 80 44.54 30.47 -28.37
C SER A 80 45.76 30.43 -27.44
N ARG A 81 46.83 29.91 -28.05
CA ARG A 81 48.26 30.05 -27.76
C ARG A 81 48.85 29.07 -26.75
N ASP A 82 49.33 27.95 -27.30
CA ASP A 82 50.75 27.61 -27.16
C ASP A 82 51.24 26.95 -28.47
N VAL A 83 51.88 27.79 -29.28
CA VAL A 83 52.80 27.36 -30.35
C VAL A 83 54.18 27.44 -29.74
N GLN A 84 54.79 26.30 -29.46
CA GLN A 84 56.24 26.06 -29.40
C GLN A 84 56.44 24.55 -29.34
N GLN A 85 56.76 23.95 -30.49
CA GLN A 85 58.07 23.33 -30.80
C GLN A 85 58.34 22.04 -30.02
N ALA A 86 58.85 20.95 -30.59
CA ALA A 86 59.04 20.43 -31.94
C ALA A 86 59.66 19.03 -31.71
N SER A 87 59.38 18.09 -32.61
CA SER A 87 60.20 16.93 -33.02
C SER A 87 61.04 16.19 -31.98
N LEU A 88 60.86 14.85 -31.90
CA LEU A 88 61.93 13.86 -32.11
C LEU A 88 61.35 12.44 -32.05
N PHE A 89 61.43 11.77 -33.21
CA PHE A 89 61.17 10.35 -33.54
C PHE A 89 59.72 9.86 -33.63
#